data_AF-A0A0Q4ID31-F1
#
_entry.id   AF-A0A0Q4ID31-F1
#
_cell.length_a   1.000
_cell.length_b   1.000
_cell.length_c   1.000
_cell.angle_alpha   90.00
_cell.angle_beta   90.00
_cell.angle_gamma   90.00
#
_symmetry.space_group_name_H-M   'P 1'
#
loop_
_entity.id
_entity.type
_entity.pdbx_description
1 polymer ?
#
loop_
_entity_poly.entity_id
_entity_poly.type
_entity_poly.pdbx_seq_one_letter_code
_entity_poly.pdbx_strand_id
1 'polypeptide(L)'
;MATVRKTITLTEQQNAWIVAQITAGHYTNDSEAIRDLIRREQERGQVIEQVRQALIEGEASGAPERFDFAAFKERKAAQYG
;
A
#
# COMPACT_ATOMS: atom_id res chain seq x y z
N MET A 1 -19.88 0.85 -9.44
CA MET A 1 -19.82 2.30 -9.18
C MET A 1 -19.89 3.04 -10.51
N ALA A 2 -20.58 4.19 -10.56
CA ALA A 2 -20.63 5.00 -11.78
C ALA A 2 -19.26 5.63 -12.07
N THR A 3 -18.86 5.66 -13.34
CA THR A 3 -17.63 6.33 -13.79
C THR A 3 -17.90 7.80 -14.09
N VAL A 4 -17.00 8.69 -13.68
CA VAL A 4 -17.05 10.12 -14.04
C VAL A 4 -15.96 10.43 -15.06
N ARG A 5 -16.32 11.06 -16.17
CA ARG A 5 -15.35 11.48 -17.20
C ARG A 5 -14.52 12.65 -16.69
N LYS A 6 -13.20 12.58 -16.86
CA LYS A 6 -12.26 13.66 -16.57
C LYS A 6 -11.33 13.86 -17.77
N THR A 7 -10.99 15.12 -18.05
CA THR A 7 -9.90 15.46 -18.98
C THR A 7 -8.63 15.59 -18.16
N ILE A 8 -7.56 14.94 -18.61
CA ILE A 8 -6.25 14.97 -17.97
C ILE A 8 -5.19 15.25 -19.03
N THR A 9 -4.11 15.92 -18.64
CA THR A 9 -2.95 16.14 -19.50
C THR A 9 -1.84 15.22 -19.05
N LEU A 10 -1.26 14.48 -20.00
CA LEU A 10 -0.14 13.57 -19.78
C LEU A 10 1.05 14.02 -20.60
N THR A 11 2.25 13.64 -20.17
CA THR A 11 3.44 13.80 -21.02
C THR A 11 3.41 12.79 -22.18
N GLU A 12 4.14 13.08 -23.25
CA GLU A 12 4.27 12.15 -24.38
C GLU A 12 4.80 10.79 -23.92
N GLN A 13 5.76 10.79 -22.98
CA GLN A 13 6.33 9.57 -22.41
C GLN A 13 5.28 8.75 -21.65
N GLN A 14 4.41 9.39 -20.88
CA GLN A 14 3.33 8.71 -20.15
C GLN A 14 2.30 8.13 -21.12
N ASN A 15 1.92 8.87 -22.16
CA ASN A 15 1.05 8.38 -23.22
C ASN A 15 1.64 7.15 -23.92
N ALA A 16 2.89 7.24 -24.38
CA ALA A 16 3.58 6.13 -25.04
C ALA A 16 3.64 4.88 -24.16
N TRP A 17 3.87 5.05 -22.86
CA TRP A 17 3.84 3.93 -21.91
C TRP A 17 2.44 3.30 -21.81
N ILE A 18 1.38 4.10 -21.69
CA ILE A 18 -0.01 3.60 -21.64
C ILE A 18 -0.36 2.82 -22.92
N VAL A 19 -0.02 3.37 -24.09
CA VAL A 19 -0.24 2.72 -25.38
C VAL A 19 0.49 1.38 -25.45
N ALA A 20 1.72 1.28 -24.95
CA ALA A 20 2.47 0.03 -24.91
C ALA A 20 1.78 -1.02 -24.02
N GLN A 21 1.22 -0.62 -22.87
CA GLN A 21 0.47 -1.54 -22.01
C GLN A 21 -0.81 -2.06 -22.67
N ILE A 22 -1.53 -1.19 -23.39
CA ILE A 22 -2.74 -1.58 -24.15
C ILE A 22 -2.36 -2.52 -25.29
N THR A 23 -1.29 -2.21 -26.03
CA THR A 23 -0.80 -3.04 -27.14
C THR A 23 -0.36 -4.42 -26.66
N ALA A 24 0.23 -4.50 -25.47
CA ALA A 24 0.59 -5.76 -24.81
C ALA A 24 -0.62 -6.53 -24.27
N GLY A 25 -1.83 -5.98 -24.35
CA GLY A 25 -3.07 -6.62 -23.89
C GLY A 25 -3.31 -6.52 -22.38
N HIS A 26 -2.56 -5.68 -21.65
CA HIS A 26 -2.76 -5.51 -20.21
C HIS A 26 -3.99 -4.68 -19.88
N TYR A 27 -4.39 -3.77 -20.78
CA TYR A 27 -5.57 -2.92 -20.63
C TYR A 27 -6.29 -2.77 -21.97
N THR A 28 -7.59 -2.51 -21.91
CA THR A 28 -8.42 -2.29 -23.11
C THR A 28 -8.43 -0.83 -23.57
N ASN A 29 -8.14 0.11 -22.68
CA ASN A 29 -8.11 1.56 -22.94
C ASN A 29 -7.37 2.34 -21.85
N ASP A 30 -7.08 3.61 -22.14
CA ASP A 30 -6.36 4.53 -21.25
C ASP A 30 -7.06 4.69 -19.90
N SER A 31 -8.39 4.80 -19.90
CA SER A 31 -9.15 5.02 -18.67
C SER A 31 -9.06 3.82 -17.73
N GLU A 32 -8.89 2.61 -18.25
CA GLU A 32 -8.63 1.41 -17.46
C GLU A 32 -7.23 1.42 -16.85
N ALA A 33 -6.21 1.70 -17.67
CA ALA A 33 -4.83 1.80 -17.22
C ALA A 33 -4.69 2.85 -16.10
N ILE A 34 -5.27 4.04 -16.28
CA ILE A 34 -5.22 5.13 -15.30
C ILE A 34 -5.95 4.74 -14.00
N ARG A 35 -7.12 4.09 -14.08
CA ARG A 35 -7.84 3.62 -12.89
C ARG A 35 -7.04 2.57 -12.12
N ASP A 36 -6.37 1.66 -12.80
CA ASP A 36 -5.49 0.67 -12.17
C ASP A 36 -4.31 1.34 -11.46
N LEU A 37 -3.65 2.31 -12.09
CA LEU A 37 -2.57 3.09 -11.47
C LEU A 37 -3.04 3.83 -10.22
N ILE A 38 -4.21 4.47 -10.24
CA ILE A 38 -4.79 5.14 -9.07
C ILE A 38 -5.05 4.14 -7.94
N ARG A 39 -5.61 2.97 -8.27
CA ARG A 39 -5.88 1.93 -7.28
C ARG A 39 -4.58 1.42 -6.63
N ARG A 40 -3.54 1.15 -7.42
CA ARG A 40 -2.23 0.74 -6.88
C ARG A 40 -1.61 1.81 -5.97
N GLU A 41 -1.74 3.09 -6.31
CA GLU A 41 -1.26 4.17 -5.45
C GLU A 41 -2.06 4.26 -4.15
N GLN A 42 -3.38 4.07 -4.21
CA GLN A 42 -4.23 4.03 -3.01
C GLN A 42 -3.87 2.85 -2.10
N GLU A 43 -3.66 1.66 -2.67
CA GLU A 43 -3.22 0.47 -1.93
C GLU A 43 -1.86 0.71 -1.26
N ARG A 44 -0.90 1.30 -1.99
CA ARG A 44 0.40 1.70 -1.42
C ARG A 44 0.25 2.70 -0.27
N GLY A 45 -0.60 3.71 -0.45
CA GLY A 45 -0.90 4.70 0.58
C GLY A 45 -1.51 4.06 1.83
N GLN A 46 -2.42 3.11 1.67
CA GLN A 46 -3.02 2.38 2.80
C GLN A 46 -1.99 1.61 3.62
N VAL A 47 -1.02 0.95 2.97
CA VAL A 47 0.05 0.25 3.69
C VAL A 47 0.89 1.23 4.50
N ILE A 48 1.23 2.38 3.93
CA ILE A 48 2.00 3.42 4.63
C ILE A 48 1.22 3.95 5.84
N GLU A 49 -0.07 4.24 5.67
CA GLU A 49 -0.90 4.71 6.78
C GLU A 49 -1.03 3.65 7.88
N GLN A 50 -1.17 2.37 7.55
CA GLN A 50 -1.22 1.29 8.53
C GLN A 50 0.07 1.22 9.36
N VAL A 51 1.24 1.29 8.72
CA VAL A 51 2.52 1.32 9.42
C VAL A 51 2.63 2.55 10.30
N ARG A 52 2.22 3.73 9.79
CA ARG A 52 2.24 4.97 10.58
C ARG A 52 1.36 4.87 11.83
N GLN A 53 0.16 4.32 11.71
CA GLN A 53 -0.73 4.13 12.86
C GLN A 53 -0.13 3.17 13.89
N ALA A 54 0.46 2.06 13.46
CA ALA A 54 1.13 1.12 14.37
C ALA A 54 2.33 1.75 15.10
N LEU A 55 3.08 2.64 14.43
CA LEU A 55 4.16 3.39 15.07
C LEU A 55 3.62 4.38 16.11
N ILE A 56 2.57 5.15 15.78
CA ILE A 56 1.94 6.09 16.72
C ILE A 56 1.40 5.33 17.95
N GLU A 57 0.74 4.18 17.75
CA GLU A 57 0.27 3.33 18.83
C GLU A 57 1.43 2.85 19.72
N GLY A 58 2.54 2.43 19.10
CA GLY A 58 3.76 2.04 19.82
C GLY A 58 4.36 3.19 20.63
N GLU A 59 4.46 4.39 20.06
CA GLU A 59 4.95 5.59 20.74
C GLU A 59 4.04 6.01 21.90
N ALA A 60 2.73 5.84 21.74
CA ALA A 60 1.74 6.11 22.78
C ALA A 60 1.64 5.00 23.85
N SER A 61 2.24 3.82 23.61
CA SER A 61 2.13 2.66 24.50
C SER A 61 2.93 2.77 25.81
N GLY A 62 3.76 3.80 25.93
CA GLY A 62 4.56 4.09 27.13
C GLY A 62 6.05 4.19 26.82
N ALA A 63 6.86 4.33 27.87
CA ALA A 63 8.30 4.40 27.73
C ALA A 63 8.87 3.03 27.32
N PRO A 64 9.86 2.98 26.41
CA PRO A 64 10.49 1.72 26.03
C PRO A 64 11.24 1.10 27.22
N GLU A 65 11.07 -0.21 27.39
CA GLU A 65 11.73 -0.99 28.44
C GLU A 65 12.75 -1.98 27.87
N ARG A 66 13.70 -2.42 28.70
CA ARG A 66 14.67 -3.44 28.29
C ARG A 66 13.98 -4.77 28.05
N PHE A 67 14.18 -5.36 26.87
CA PHE A 67 13.55 -6.62 26.49
C PHE A 67 14.49 -7.82 26.66
N ASP A 68 14.05 -8.84 27.42
CA ASP A 68 14.72 -10.14 27.56
C ASP A 68 13.98 -11.22 26.75
N PHE A 69 14.60 -11.63 25.65
CA PHE A 69 14.06 -12.64 24.74
C PHE A 69 13.92 -14.04 25.37
N ALA A 70 14.86 -14.44 26.24
CA ALA A 70 14.85 -15.78 26.83
C ALA A 70 13.69 -15.91 27.82
N ALA A 71 13.58 -14.93 28.73
CA ALA A 71 12.49 -14.87 29.70
C ALA A 71 11.12 -14.75 29.01
N PHE A 72 11.03 -14.00 27.91
CA PHE A 72 9.79 -13.92 27.12
C PHE A 72 9.38 -15.27 26.54
N LYS A 73 10.32 -16.01 25.93
CA LYS A 73 10.04 -17.31 25.30
C LYS A 73 9.60 -18.35 26.34
N GLU A 74 10.26 -18.39 27.50
CA GLU A 74 9.87 -19.28 28.60
C GLU A 74 8.46 -18.99 29.10
N ARG A 75 8.12 -17.70 29.31
CA ARG A 75 6.76 -17.29 29.69
C ARG A 75 5.71 -17.72 28.66
N LYS A 76 6.00 -17.57 27.36
CA LYS A 76 5.06 -17.95 26.31
C LYS A 76 4.91 -19.47 26.16
N ALA A 77 6.00 -20.23 26.31
CA ALA A 77 5.94 -21.69 26.31
C ALA A 77 5.14 -22.22 27.51
N ALA A 78 5.27 -21.64 28.70
CA ALA A 78 4.48 -22.01 29.87
C ALA A 78 3.00 -21.61 29.78
N GLN A 79 2.67 -20.57 28.99
CA GLN A 79 1.30 -20.07 28.84
C GLN A 79 0.48 -20.88 27.82
N TYR A 80 1.13 -21.46 26.80
CA TYR A 80 0.44 -22.09 25.66
C TYR A 80 0.94 -23.51 25.31
N GLY A 81 1.94 -24.03 26.01
CA GLY A 81 2.43 -25.41 25.88
C GLY A 81 1.74 -26.35 26.86
#